data_AF-X1QWJ5-F1
#
_entry.id   AF-X1QWJ5-F1
#
_cell.length_a   1.000
_cell.length_b   1.000
_cell.length_c   1.000
_cell.angle_alpha   90.00
_cell.angle_beta   90.00
_cell.angle_gamma   90.00
#
_symmetry.space_group_name_H-M   'P 1'
#
loop_
_entity.id
_entity.type
_entity.pdbx_description
1 polymer ?
#
loop_
_entity_poly.entity_id
_entity_poly.type
_entity_poly.pdbx_seq_one_letter_code
_entity_poly.pdbx_strand_id
1 'polypeptide(L)' 'DINSGKEDFDFKVTLATGISEDVCQSVGLGYRNPDSICQEDFIGPGKIWIENGGKYLYKIK' A
#
# COMPACT_ATOMS: atom_id res chain seq x y z
N ASP A 1 -4.12 -17.18 12.79
CA ASP A 1 -4.16 -18.33 13.72
C ASP A 1 -5.26 -18.11 14.74
N ILE A 2 -6.30 -18.98 14.70
CA ILE A 2 -7.52 -18.83 15.52
C ILE A 2 -7.27 -18.98 17.02
N ASN A 3 -6.12 -19.57 17.39
CA ASN A 3 -5.75 -19.79 18.79
C ASN A 3 -4.94 -18.63 19.38
N SER A 4 -4.21 -17.88 18.54
CA SER A 4 -3.41 -16.73 18.99
C SER A 4 -4.05 -15.37 18.67
N GLY A 5 -5.09 -15.33 17.84
CA GLY A 5 -5.66 -14.07 17.34
C GLY A 5 -4.73 -13.33 16.35
N LYS A 6 -3.61 -13.95 15.97
CA LYS A 6 -2.65 -13.38 15.04
C LYS A 6 -3.16 -13.48 13.60
N GLU A 7 -3.05 -12.38 12.86
CA GLU A 7 -3.27 -12.33 11.41
C GLU A 7 -1.91 -12.31 10.68
N ASP A 8 -1.83 -13.05 9.58
CA ASP A 8 -0.69 -13.05 8.66
C ASP A 8 -1.22 -12.61 7.28
N PHE A 9 -0.53 -11.66 6.64
CA PHE A 9 -1.01 -11.01 5.42
C PHE A 9 -0.07 -11.28 4.23
N ASP A 10 -0.63 -11.61 3.07
CA ASP A 10 0.14 -11.85 1.84
C ASP A 10 0.75 -10.58 1.23
N PHE A 11 0.19 -9.41 1.57
CA PHE A 11 0.68 -8.11 1.13
C PHE A 11 0.38 -7.03 2.16
N LYS A 12 1.12 -5.93 2.07
CA LYS A 12 0.93 -4.75 2.91
C LYS A 12 0.17 -3.66 2.15
N VAL A 13 -0.86 -3.10 2.77
CA VAL A 13 -1.53 -1.89 2.29
C VAL A 13 -0.96 -0.68 3.02
N THR A 14 -0.59 0.36 2.28
CA THR A 14 0.02 1.60 2.80
C THR A 14 -0.72 2.80 2.25
N LEU A 15 -1.11 3.73 3.11
CA LEU A 15 -1.72 4.99 2.72
C LEU A 15 -0.64 6.05 2.54
N ALA A 16 -0.61 6.65 1.34
CA ALA A 16 0.18 7.84 1.04
C ALA A 16 -0.77 9.03 0.86
N THR A 17 -1.34 9.49 1.97
CA THR A 17 -2.36 10.55 1.99
C THR A 17 -2.04 11.56 3.10
N GLY A 18 -2.87 12.60 3.26
CA GLY A 18 -2.75 13.56 4.36
C GLY A 18 -3.19 13.03 5.74
N ILE A 19 -3.60 11.77 5.86
CA ILE A 19 -3.93 11.14 7.14
C ILE A 19 -2.61 10.91 7.90
N SER A 20 -2.58 11.20 9.20
CA SER A 20 -1.36 11.04 9.99
C SER A 20 -0.93 9.57 10.09
N GLU A 21 0.37 9.38 10.29
CA GLU A 21 0.96 8.06 10.50
C GLU A 21 0.29 7.31 11.66
N ASP A 22 0.11 7.97 12.81
CA ASP A 22 -0.51 7.38 14.00
C ASP A 22 -1.91 6.84 13.71
N VAL A 23 -2.72 7.59 12.96
CA VAL A 23 -4.08 7.16 12.58
C VAL A 23 -4.01 5.95 11.65
N CYS A 24 -3.14 5.94 10.65
CA CYS A 24 -2.97 4.80 9.74
C CYS A 24 -2.55 3.53 10.50
N GLN A 25 -1.57 3.65 11.39
CA GLN A 25 -1.07 2.52 12.18
C GLN A 25 -2.12 2.01 13.17
N SER A 26 -2.92 2.89 13.78
CA SER A 26 -4.00 2.50 14.71
C SER A 26 -5.07 1.59 14.08
N VAL A 27 -5.23 1.65 12.76
CA VAL A 27 -6.18 0.82 12.00
C VAL A 27 -5.49 -0.31 11.21
N GLY A 28 -4.22 -0.60 11.53
CA GLY A 28 -3.47 -1.71 10.94
C GLY A 28 -2.95 -1.47 9.53
N LEU A 29 -2.90 -0.22 9.06
CA LEU A 29 -2.38 0.15 7.74
C LEU A 29 -0.96 0.73 7.84
N GLY A 30 -0.19 0.59 6.75
CA GLY A 30 1.06 1.31 6.59
C GLY A 30 0.85 2.80 6.31
N TYR A 31 1.88 3.60 6.56
CA TYR A 31 1.93 5.01 6.18
C TYR A 31 3.15 5.29 5.29
N ARG A 32 3.00 6.22 4.34
CA ARG A 32 4.11 6.86 3.64
C ARG A 32 3.76 8.33 3.41
N ASN A 33 4.74 9.23 3.54
CA ASN A 33 4.50 10.65 3.28
C ASN A 33 4.08 10.86 1.80
N PRO A 34 2.91 11.45 1.50
CA PRO A 34 2.45 11.70 0.13
C PRO A 34 3.43 12.56 -0.68
N ASP A 35 4.11 13.52 -0.04
CA ASP A 35 5.05 14.42 -0.71
C ASP A 35 6.37 13.73 -1.08
N SER A 36 6.59 12.50 -0.58
CA SER A 36 7.75 11.67 -0.90
C SER A 36 7.52 10.69 -2.06
N ILE A 37 6.37 10.74 -2.72
CA ILE A 37 6.01 9.83 -3.81
C ILE A 37 6.45 10.45 -5.15
N CYS A 38 7.44 9.83 -5.78
CA CYS A 38 7.90 10.20 -7.12
C CYS A 38 7.69 9.02 -8.08
N GLN A 39 7.21 9.27 -9.30
CA GLN A 39 6.89 8.23 -10.28
C GLN A 39 8.12 7.40 -10.66
N GLU A 40 9.29 8.04 -10.70
CA GLU A 40 10.57 7.46 -11.06
C GLU A 40 10.98 6.30 -10.12
N ASP A 41 10.57 6.37 -8.85
CA ASP A 41 10.84 5.32 -7.86
C ASP A 41 10.13 3.99 -8.18
N PHE A 42 9.09 4.04 -9.02
CA PHE A 42 8.23 2.92 -9.39
C PHE A 42 8.54 2.36 -10.78
N ILE A 43 9.69 2.73 -11.35
CA ILE A 43 10.24 2.16 -12.57
C ILE A 43 11.16 0.98 -12.21
N GLY A 44 10.95 -0.18 -12.85
CA GLY A 44 11.81 -1.35 -12.71
C GLY A 44 11.06 -2.65 -12.38
N PRO A 45 11.77 -3.79 -12.26
CA PRO A 45 11.17 -5.09 -11.99
C PRO A 45 10.35 -5.09 -10.69
N GLY A 46 9.14 -5.63 -10.74
CA GLY A 46 8.24 -5.74 -9.58
C GLY A 46 7.57 -4.43 -9.15
N LYS A 47 7.70 -3.34 -9.93
CA LYS A 47 7.09 -2.05 -9.65
C LYS A 47 6.21 -1.59 -10.81
N ILE A 48 5.20 -0.80 -10.50
CA ILE A 48 4.30 -0.20 -11.48
C ILE A 48 3.77 1.14 -10.97
N TRP A 49 3.62 2.10 -11.88
CA TRP A 49 2.89 3.34 -11.64
C TRP A 49 1.54 3.29 -12.34
N ILE A 50 0.45 3.39 -11.57
CA ILE A 50 -0.93 3.31 -12.07
C ILE A 50 -1.57 4.69 -11.92
N GLU A 51 -1.58 5.47 -13.00
CA GLU A 51 -2.06 6.86 -12.99
C GLU A 51 -3.55 6.98 -12.60
N ASN A 52 -4.41 6.14 -13.19
CA ASN A 52 -5.84 6.07 -12.87
C ASN A 52 -6.11 4.91 -11.89
N GLY A 53 -5.54 5.00 -10.69
CA GLY A 53 -5.68 3.97 -9.65
C GLY A 53 -7.13 3.56 -9.39
N GLY A 54 -7.38 2.26 -9.23
CA GLY A 54 -8.70 1.70 -8.92
C GLY A 54 -9.68 1.59 -10.10
N LYS A 55 -9.30 2.02 -11.33
CA LYS A 55 -10.21 1.93 -12.50
C LYS A 55 -10.18 0.61 -13.25
N TYR A 56 -9.05 -0.10 -13.25
CA TYR A 56 -8.84 -1.29 -14.08
C TYR A 56 -8.55 -2.52 -13.21
N LEU A 57 -9.05 -3.68 -13.63
CA LEU A 57 -8.73 -4.97 -13.03
C LEU A 57 -7.47 -5.54 -13.66
N TYR A 58 -6.51 -5.93 -12.82
CA TYR A 58 -5.25 -6.54 -13.26
C TYR A 58 -5.35 -8.06 -13.23
N LYS A 59 -4.74 -8.71 -14.23
CA LYS A 59 -4.67 -10.17 -14.36
C LYS A 59 -3.27 -10.57 -14.79
N ILE A 60 -2.74 -11.63 -14.18
CA ILE A 60 -1.50 -12.28 -14.62
C ILE A 60 -1.80 -13.03 -15.93
N LYS A 61 -0.97 -12.81 -16.95
CA LYS A 61 -1.10 -13.51 -18.24
C LYS A 61 -0.71 -14.98 -18.11
#